data_AF-A0A1V5VL80-F1
#
_entry.id   AF-A0A1V5VL80-F1
#
_cell.length_a   1.000
_cell.length_b   1.000
_cell.length_c   1.000
_cell.angle_alpha   90.00
_cell.angle_beta   90.00
_cell.angle_gamma   90.00
#
_symmetry.space_group_name_H-M   'P 1'
#
loop_
_entity.id
_entity.type
_entity.pdbx_description
1 polymer ?
#
loop_
_entity_poly.entity_id
_entity_poly.type
_entity_poly.pdbx_seq_one_letter_code
_entity_poly.pdbx_strand_id
1 'polypeptide(L)'
;MKCKRMDFYKIYAQAHNNAIELLEEAEILYGKGKYARAYFLAFTGLEEISKSQLAADVYTGFIKEDKFWKKYCNHKDKINQIMWAHKDANSYSYNRIWVGPDIEDVEDIAPAKPLWEKRQNSLYVGIVNDHIITPKDEITKDNAHEIIHILGTALHRIWEVTEYWGHRIGTKGFMK
;
A
#
# COMPACT_ATOMS: atom_id res chain seq x y z
N MET A 1 16.51 24.99 -22.64
CA MET A 1 15.49 23.92 -22.52
C MET A 1 14.72 24.16 -21.21
N LYS A 2 13.50 24.72 -21.25
CA LYS A 2 12.70 24.90 -20.03
C LYS A 2 12.21 23.52 -19.60
N CYS A 3 12.70 23.01 -18.46
CA CYS A 3 12.19 21.78 -17.88
C CYS A 3 10.70 21.99 -17.62
N LYS A 4 9.84 21.22 -18.30
CA LYS A 4 8.38 21.34 -18.18
C LYS A 4 8.03 21.03 -16.72
N ARG A 5 7.44 21.98 -16.00
CA ARG A 5 7.04 21.80 -14.60
C ARG A 5 6.13 20.56 -14.52
N MET A 6 6.47 19.62 -13.65
CA MET A 6 5.71 18.38 -13.49
C MET A 6 4.29 18.67 -12.98
N ASP A 7 3.33 17.93 -13.51
CA ASP A 7 1.94 17.98 -13.05
C ASP A 7 1.74 16.96 -11.92
N PHE A 8 1.87 17.44 -10.68
CA PHE A 8 1.76 16.62 -9.49
C PHE A 8 0.35 16.10 -9.22
N TYR A 9 -0.68 16.79 -9.70
CA TYR A 9 -2.05 16.28 -9.60
C TYR A 9 -2.23 15.07 -10.53
N LYS A 10 -1.68 15.13 -11.75
CA LYS A 10 -1.67 13.97 -12.64
C LYS A 10 -0.88 12.80 -12.08
N ILE A 11 0.27 13.04 -11.43
CA ILE A 11 1.03 11.97 -10.76
C ILE A 11 0.20 11.35 -9.64
N TYR A 12 -0.46 12.16 -8.80
CA TYR A 12 -1.36 11.70 -7.75
C TYR A 12 -2.43 10.74 -8.30
N ALA A 13 -3.15 11.17 -9.33
CA ALA A 13 -4.25 10.42 -9.92
C ALA A 13 -3.76 9.11 -10.57
N GLN A 14 -2.67 9.15 -11.32
CA GLN A 14 -2.13 7.97 -12.00
C GLN A 14 -1.59 6.94 -11.02
N ALA A 15 -0.85 7.37 -9.99
CA ALA A 15 -0.35 6.46 -8.96
C ALA A 15 -1.50 5.88 -8.11
N HIS A 16 -2.53 6.68 -7.81
CA HIS A 16 -3.71 6.18 -7.10
C HIS A 16 -4.45 5.11 -7.90
N ASN A 17 -4.74 5.38 -9.18
CA ASN A 17 -5.43 4.42 -10.05
C ASN A 17 -4.61 3.15 -10.24
N ASN A 18 -3.29 3.27 -10.41
CA ASN A 18 -2.41 2.11 -10.49
C ASN A 18 -2.45 1.28 -9.20
N ALA A 19 -2.59 1.90 -8.02
CA ALA A 19 -2.75 1.17 -6.77
C ALA A 19 -4.08 0.40 -6.69
N ILE A 20 -5.16 0.92 -7.30
CA ILE A 20 -6.45 0.22 -7.42
C ILE A 20 -6.30 -1.00 -8.33
N GLU A 21 -5.74 -0.83 -9.53
CA GLU A 21 -5.50 -1.94 -10.47
C GLU A 21 -4.61 -3.03 -9.83
N LEU A 22 -3.56 -2.64 -9.11
CA LEU A 22 -2.69 -3.57 -8.38
C LEU A 22 -3.42 -4.33 -7.25
N LEU A 23 -4.40 -3.70 -6.58
CA LEU A 23 -5.23 -4.38 -5.59
C LEU A 23 -6.11 -5.44 -6.26
N GLU A 24 -6.81 -5.07 -7.34
CA GLU A 24 -7.67 -6.00 -8.09
C GLU A 24 -6.87 -7.21 -8.59
N GLU A 25 -5.70 -6.97 -9.18
CA GLU A 25 -4.82 -8.05 -9.63
C GLU A 25 -4.29 -8.90 -8.46
N ALA A 26 -3.97 -8.29 -7.31
CA ALA A 26 -3.55 -9.02 -6.12
C ALA A 26 -4.65 -9.95 -5.61
N GLU A 27 -5.91 -9.49 -5.58
CA GLU A 27 -7.07 -10.29 -5.17
C GLU A 27 -7.32 -11.47 -6.12
N ILE A 28 -7.21 -11.25 -7.44
CA ILE A 28 -7.32 -12.32 -8.44
C ILE A 28 -6.25 -13.39 -8.22
N LEU A 29 -5.01 -12.97 -7.98
CA LEU A 29 -3.90 -13.89 -7.73
C LEU A 29 -4.05 -14.62 -6.39
N TYR A 30 -4.53 -13.93 -5.36
CA TYR A 30 -4.82 -14.52 -4.07
C TYR A 30 -5.87 -15.63 -4.18
N GLY A 31 -6.99 -15.37 -4.86
CA GLY A 31 -8.04 -16.36 -5.11
C GLY A 31 -7.57 -17.59 -5.90
N LYS A 32 -6.51 -17.45 -6.71
CA LYS A 32 -5.85 -18.55 -7.44
C LYS A 32 -4.73 -19.23 -6.66
N GLY A 33 -4.57 -18.93 -5.37
CA GLY A 33 -3.51 -19.49 -4.51
C GLY A 33 -2.10 -19.02 -4.86
N LYS A 34 -1.96 -17.90 -5.60
CA LYS A 34 -0.67 -17.32 -6.00
C LYS A 34 -0.20 -16.27 -4.97
N TYR A 35 -0.15 -16.67 -3.70
CA TYR A 35 0.06 -15.78 -2.55
C TYR A 35 1.32 -14.92 -2.64
N ALA A 36 2.45 -15.48 -3.07
CA ALA A 36 3.67 -14.71 -3.26
C ALA A 36 3.51 -13.53 -4.23
N ARG A 37 2.77 -13.73 -5.33
CA ARG A 37 2.58 -12.68 -6.35
C ARG A 37 1.48 -11.72 -5.93
N ALA A 38 0.43 -12.22 -5.28
CA ALA A 38 -0.57 -11.38 -4.64
C ALA A 38 0.07 -10.42 -3.61
N TYR A 39 0.95 -10.94 -2.76
CA TYR A 39 1.72 -10.14 -1.80
C TYR A 39 2.55 -9.06 -2.50
N PHE A 40 3.28 -9.45 -3.56
CA PHE A 40 4.12 -8.55 -4.33
C PHE A 40 3.32 -7.36 -4.90
N LEU A 41 2.18 -7.65 -5.54
CA LEU A 41 1.33 -6.63 -6.15
C LEU A 41 0.71 -5.72 -5.09
N ALA A 42 0.15 -6.28 -4.02
CA ALA A 42 -0.42 -5.48 -2.94
C ALA A 42 0.63 -4.58 -2.25
N PHE A 43 1.84 -5.09 -2.01
CA PHE A 43 2.93 -4.29 -1.49
C PHE A 43 3.32 -3.17 -2.47
N THR A 44 3.39 -3.47 -3.77
CA THR A 44 3.66 -2.48 -4.81
C THR A 44 2.56 -1.42 -4.86
N GLY A 45 1.29 -1.81 -4.66
CA GLY A 45 0.17 -0.89 -4.52
C GLY A 45 0.37 0.09 -3.35
N LEU A 46 0.91 -0.35 -2.21
CA LEU A 46 1.26 0.55 -1.11
C LEU A 46 2.38 1.54 -1.48
N GLU A 47 3.34 1.14 -2.31
CA GLU A 47 4.34 2.07 -2.85
C GLU A 47 3.70 3.12 -3.78
N GLU A 48 2.70 2.73 -4.57
CA GLU A 48 1.93 3.63 -5.42
C GLU A 48 1.03 4.57 -4.60
N ILE A 49 0.41 4.11 -3.51
CA ILE A 49 -0.28 4.98 -2.56
C ILE A 49 0.70 6.00 -1.95
N SER A 50 1.89 5.55 -1.56
CA SER A 50 2.94 6.44 -1.03
C SER A 50 3.30 7.54 -2.03
N LYS A 51 3.50 7.19 -3.31
CA LYS A 51 3.76 8.14 -4.40
C LYS A 51 2.59 9.08 -4.62
N SER A 52 1.37 8.55 -4.63
CA SER A 52 0.13 9.30 -4.81
C SER A 52 0.01 10.38 -3.73
N GLN A 53 0.08 10.01 -2.45
CA GLN A 53 -0.03 10.96 -1.33
C GLN A 53 1.11 11.97 -1.32
N LEU A 54 2.33 11.57 -1.68
CA LEU A 54 3.46 12.50 -1.82
C LEU A 54 3.26 13.53 -2.93
N ALA A 55 2.70 13.12 -4.06
CA ALA A 55 2.40 14.03 -5.16
C ALA A 55 1.29 15.02 -4.76
N ALA A 56 0.28 14.54 -4.03
CA ALA A 56 -0.74 15.39 -3.43
C ALA A 56 -0.16 16.43 -2.45
N ASP A 57 0.83 16.06 -1.63
CA ASP A 57 1.51 17.01 -0.74
C ASP A 57 2.25 18.11 -1.49
N VAL A 58 2.85 17.82 -2.65
CA VAL A 58 3.46 18.86 -3.50
C VAL A 58 2.38 19.73 -4.11
N TYR A 59 1.32 19.11 -4.65
CA TYR A 59 0.21 19.81 -5.30
C TYR A 59 -0.49 20.78 -4.35
N THR A 60 -0.70 20.38 -3.10
CA THR A 60 -1.33 21.22 -2.06
C THR A 60 -0.38 22.24 -1.43
N GLY A 61 0.91 22.21 -1.79
CA GLY A 61 1.95 23.08 -1.23
C GLY A 61 2.42 22.70 0.17
N PHE A 62 2.06 21.51 0.66
CA PHE A 62 2.49 21.00 1.96
C PHE A 62 3.98 20.66 1.98
N ILE A 63 4.51 20.12 0.88
CA ILE A 63 5.95 19.93 0.68
C ILE A 63 6.42 20.57 -0.62
N LYS A 64 7.73 20.79 -0.71
CA LYS A 64 8.39 21.24 -1.95
C LYS A 64 8.75 20.05 -2.84
N GLU A 65 8.87 20.30 -4.14
CA GLU A 65 9.20 19.30 -5.16
C GLU A 65 10.53 18.56 -4.92
N ASP A 66 11.55 19.23 -4.37
CA ASP A 66 12.83 18.58 -4.01
C ASP A 66 12.65 17.46 -2.97
N LYS A 67 11.73 17.66 -2.01
CA LYS A 67 11.39 16.63 -1.02
C LYS A 67 10.67 15.44 -1.65
N PHE A 68 9.85 15.68 -2.67
CA PHE A 68 9.22 14.60 -3.43
C PHE A 68 10.29 13.73 -4.10
N TRP A 69 11.20 14.33 -4.87
CA TRP A 69 12.20 13.57 -5.62
C TRP A 69 13.14 12.77 -4.72
N LYS A 70 13.55 13.35 -3.58
CA LYS A 70 14.37 12.65 -2.58
C LYS A 70 13.70 11.38 -2.07
N LYS A 71 12.39 11.41 -1.85
CA LYS A 71 11.60 10.28 -1.32
C LYS A 71 11.16 9.31 -2.41
N TYR A 72 10.82 9.81 -3.60
CA TYR A 72 10.36 9.02 -4.74
C TYR A 72 11.38 7.94 -5.14
N CYS A 73 12.66 8.28 -5.08
CA CYS A 73 13.78 7.38 -5.44
C CYS A 73 14.10 6.33 -4.36
N ASN A 74 13.53 6.42 -3.15
CA ASN A 74 13.86 5.52 -2.05
C ASN A 74 12.66 4.63 -1.67
N HIS A 75 12.75 3.34 -1.99
CA HIS A 75 11.74 2.32 -1.68
C HIS A 75 11.47 2.18 -0.17
N LYS A 76 12.51 2.23 0.67
CA LYS A 76 12.35 2.13 2.13
C LYS A 76 11.61 3.33 2.71
N ASP A 77 11.90 4.53 2.20
CA ASP A 77 11.23 5.75 2.65
C ASP A 77 9.75 5.81 2.21
N LYS A 78 9.41 5.18 1.08
CA LYS A 78 8.02 5.08 0.62
C LYS A 78 7.17 4.25 1.59
N ILE A 79 7.71 3.15 2.12
CA ILE A 79 7.01 2.32 3.10
C ILE A 79 6.80 3.03 4.42
N ASN A 80 7.80 3.74 4.93
CA ASN A 80 7.64 4.52 6.16
C ASN A 80 6.50 5.56 6.08
N GLN A 81 6.23 6.10 4.89
CA GLN A 81 5.18 7.10 4.69
C GLN A 81 3.76 6.53 4.67
N ILE A 82 3.60 5.24 4.42
CA ILE A 82 2.29 4.56 4.45
C ILE A 82 2.07 3.80 5.75
N MET A 83 2.87 4.03 6.79
CA MET A 83 2.67 3.40 8.11
C MET A 83 1.36 3.82 8.78
N TRP A 84 0.74 4.93 8.37
CA TRP A 84 -0.61 5.26 8.79
C TRP A 84 -1.63 4.21 8.31
N ALA A 85 -1.46 3.65 7.11
CA ALA A 85 -2.35 2.62 6.58
C ALA A 85 -2.24 1.32 7.37
N HIS A 86 -1.01 0.93 7.75
CA HIS A 86 -0.78 -0.22 8.64
C HIS A 86 -1.43 -0.02 10.01
N LYS A 87 -1.31 1.18 10.58
CA LYS A 87 -1.94 1.53 11.86
C LYS A 87 -3.47 1.52 11.77
N ASP A 88 -4.03 2.08 10.70
CA ASP A 88 -5.48 2.11 10.50
C ASP A 88 -6.02 0.70 10.24
N ALA A 89 -5.32 -0.15 9.48
CA ALA A 89 -5.68 -1.55 9.26
C ALA A 89 -5.69 -2.41 10.54
N ASN A 90 -4.97 -1.97 11.57
CA ASN A 90 -4.97 -2.59 12.92
C ASN A 90 -5.89 -1.86 13.91
N SER A 91 -6.59 -0.81 13.50
CA SER A 91 -7.54 -0.11 14.36
C SER A 91 -8.89 -0.83 14.40
N TYR A 92 -9.65 -0.63 15.48
CA TYR A 92 -10.93 -1.34 15.72
C TYR A 92 -11.91 -1.29 14.54
N SER A 93 -11.91 -0.19 13.78
CA SER A 93 -12.79 -0.01 12.63
C SER A 93 -12.40 -0.85 11.41
N TYR A 94 -11.18 -1.39 11.35
CA TYR A 94 -10.67 -2.12 10.19
C TYR A 94 -9.99 -3.45 10.55
N ASN A 95 -9.77 -3.76 11.83
CA ASN A 95 -9.17 -5.02 12.25
C ASN A 95 -10.18 -6.17 12.32
N ARG A 96 -11.43 -5.93 11.88
CA ARG A 96 -12.49 -6.93 11.76
C ARG A 96 -12.97 -6.98 10.33
N ILE A 97 -12.82 -8.14 9.71
CA ILE A 97 -13.23 -8.40 8.32
C ILE A 97 -14.47 -9.28 8.32
N TRP A 98 -15.43 -8.95 7.45
CA TRP A 98 -16.65 -9.72 7.27
C TRP A 98 -16.37 -10.91 6.34
N VAL A 99 -16.64 -12.13 6.81
CA VAL A 99 -16.25 -13.38 6.13
C VAL A 99 -17.42 -14.31 5.79
N GLY A 100 -18.63 -13.98 6.25
CA GLY A 100 -19.83 -14.79 6.02
C GLY A 100 -21.06 -13.92 5.84
N PRO A 101 -22.25 -14.51 5.64
CA PRO A 101 -23.49 -13.76 5.39
C PRO A 101 -24.06 -13.03 6.62
N ASP A 102 -23.66 -13.41 7.83
CA ASP A 102 -24.23 -12.86 9.06
C ASP A 102 -23.37 -11.75 9.66
N ILE A 103 -23.99 -10.82 10.42
CA ILE A 103 -23.27 -9.70 11.05
C ILE A 103 -22.21 -10.16 12.07
N GLU A 104 -22.37 -11.36 12.58
CA GLU A 104 -21.44 -11.99 13.53
C GLU A 104 -20.31 -12.76 12.83
N ASP A 105 -20.38 -12.95 11.51
CA ASP A 105 -19.35 -13.62 10.72
C ASP A 105 -18.18 -12.65 10.46
N VAL A 106 -17.49 -12.31 11.54
CA VAL A 106 -16.33 -11.44 11.53
C VAL A 106 -15.10 -12.18 12.03
N GLU A 107 -14.00 -12.01 11.31
CA GLU A 107 -12.68 -12.47 11.74
C GLU A 107 -11.82 -11.27 12.15
N ASP A 108 -11.10 -11.39 13.26
CA ASP A 108 -10.09 -10.43 13.63
C ASP A 108 -8.84 -10.63 12.75
N ILE A 109 -8.28 -9.54 12.23
CA ILE A 109 -7.03 -9.52 11.50
C ILE A 109 -6.02 -8.61 12.20
N ALA A 110 -4.77 -9.07 12.30
CA ALA A 110 -3.68 -8.30 12.91
C ALA A 110 -2.50 -8.20 11.93
N PRO A 111 -2.62 -7.37 10.87
CA PRO A 111 -1.62 -7.31 9.82
C PRO A 111 -0.23 -7.01 10.36
N ALA A 112 0.75 -7.83 9.98
CA ALA A 112 2.14 -7.56 10.28
C ALA A 112 2.61 -6.29 9.56
N LYS A 113 3.63 -5.63 10.13
CA LYS A 113 4.24 -4.46 9.49
C LYS A 113 4.79 -4.85 8.10
N PRO A 114 4.51 -4.06 7.04
CA PRO A 114 5.11 -4.28 5.73
C PRO A 114 6.64 -4.17 5.80
N LEU A 115 7.35 -5.22 5.37
CA LEU A 115 8.81 -5.28 5.32
C LEU A 115 9.29 -5.31 3.88
N TRP A 116 10.23 -4.43 3.54
CA TRP A 116 10.80 -4.32 2.19
C TRP A 116 11.48 -5.62 1.75
N GLU A 117 12.15 -6.28 2.67
CA GLU A 117 12.84 -7.55 2.45
C GLU A 117 11.85 -8.64 2.01
N LYS A 118 10.67 -8.69 2.65
CA LYS A 118 9.59 -9.64 2.30
C LYS A 118 9.00 -9.36 0.91
N ARG A 119 8.91 -8.09 0.51
CA ARG A 119 8.56 -7.72 -0.87
C ARG A 119 9.55 -8.29 -1.87
N GLN A 120 10.86 -8.21 -1.62
CA GLN A 120 11.85 -8.79 -2.53
C GLN A 120 11.76 -10.31 -2.59
N ASN A 121 11.63 -10.95 -1.43
CA ASN A 121 11.48 -12.41 -1.33
C ASN A 121 10.20 -12.92 -2.01
N SER A 122 9.17 -12.08 -2.14
CA SER A 122 7.92 -12.46 -2.82
C SER A 122 8.02 -12.60 -4.35
N LEU A 123 9.09 -12.06 -4.94
CA LEU A 123 9.33 -12.10 -6.39
C LEU A 123 10.54 -12.94 -6.78
N TYR A 124 11.65 -12.77 -6.07
CA TYR A 124 12.95 -13.35 -6.45
C TYR A 124 13.30 -14.57 -5.60
N VAL A 125 13.97 -15.54 -6.23
CA VAL A 125 14.68 -16.59 -5.50
C VAL A 125 15.95 -15.98 -4.91
N GLY A 126 16.18 -16.18 -3.62
CA GLY A 126 17.33 -15.66 -2.90
C GLY A 126 18.22 -16.77 -2.35
N ILE A 127 19.39 -16.38 -1.84
CA ILE A 127 20.29 -17.26 -1.11
C ILE A 127 20.61 -16.57 0.22
N VAL A 128 20.31 -17.24 1.35
CA VAL A 128 20.57 -16.75 2.70
C VAL A 128 21.25 -17.87 3.48
N ASN A 129 22.45 -17.62 4.02
CA ASN A 129 23.25 -18.61 4.77
C ASN A 129 23.35 -19.96 4.04
N ASP A 130 23.73 -19.94 2.76
CA ASP A 130 23.83 -21.12 1.89
C ASP A 130 22.53 -21.90 1.63
N HIS A 131 21.38 -21.35 2.04
CA HIS A 131 20.06 -21.92 1.75
C HIS A 131 19.35 -21.13 0.64
N ILE A 132 18.75 -21.87 -0.30
CA ILE A 132 17.89 -21.29 -1.33
C ILE A 132 16.54 -20.97 -0.69
N ILE A 133 16.12 -19.72 -0.78
CA ILE A 133 14.77 -19.28 -0.42
C ILE A 133 13.97 -19.05 -1.69
N THR A 134 12.79 -19.67 -1.78
CA THR A 134 11.87 -19.37 -2.87
C THR A 134 10.71 -18.52 -2.37
N PRO A 135 10.11 -17.69 -3.22
CA PRO A 135 8.97 -16.89 -2.80
C PRO A 135 7.79 -17.69 -2.25
N LYS A 136 7.64 -18.96 -2.66
CA LYS A 136 6.57 -19.83 -2.20
C LYS A 136 6.78 -20.24 -0.74
N ASP A 137 8.03 -20.35 -0.32
CA ASP A 137 8.40 -20.76 1.04
C ASP A 137 8.31 -19.56 2.00
N GLU A 138 8.57 -18.35 1.49
CA GLU A 138 8.64 -17.11 2.27
C GLU A 138 7.28 -16.42 2.50
N ILE A 139 6.33 -16.63 1.59
CA ILE A 139 5.04 -15.92 1.60
C ILE A 139 3.89 -16.89 1.81
N THR A 140 3.29 -16.82 3.00
CA THR A 140 2.09 -17.59 3.34
C THR A 140 0.81 -16.94 2.79
N LYS A 141 -0.30 -17.68 2.84
CA LYS A 141 -1.65 -17.15 2.59
C LYS A 141 -1.94 -15.93 3.47
N ASP A 142 -1.67 -16.04 4.77
CA ASP A 142 -1.94 -14.96 5.74
C ASP A 142 -1.12 -13.71 5.41
N ASN A 143 0.15 -13.89 5.02
CA ASN A 143 0.96 -12.74 4.62
C ASN A 143 0.36 -11.98 3.45
N ALA A 144 -0.11 -12.70 2.42
CA ALA A 144 -0.76 -12.09 1.27
C ALA A 144 -2.08 -11.42 1.65
N HIS A 145 -2.88 -12.07 2.51
CA HIS A 145 -4.15 -11.53 2.99
C HIS A 145 -3.95 -10.22 3.78
N GLU A 146 -3.02 -10.23 4.73
CA GLU A 146 -2.70 -9.07 5.56
C GLU A 146 -2.25 -7.87 4.74
N ILE A 147 -1.38 -8.05 3.73
CA ILE A 147 -0.90 -6.92 2.93
C ILE A 147 -1.98 -6.40 1.97
N ILE A 148 -2.84 -7.28 1.43
CA ILE A 148 -4.03 -6.90 0.66
C ILE A 148 -4.96 -6.06 1.53
N HIS A 149 -5.20 -6.51 2.76
CA HIS A 149 -6.02 -5.78 3.73
C HIS A 149 -5.46 -4.39 4.06
N ILE A 150 -4.13 -4.27 4.24
CA ILE A 150 -3.49 -2.96 4.46
C ILE A 150 -3.70 -2.05 3.24
N LEU A 151 -3.55 -2.55 2.01
CA LEU A 151 -3.77 -1.78 0.79
C LEU A 151 -5.23 -1.36 0.62
N GLY A 152 -6.18 -2.29 0.81
CA GLY A 152 -7.61 -2.01 0.76
C GLY A 152 -8.00 -0.96 1.81
N THR A 153 -7.50 -1.09 3.04
CA THR A 153 -7.68 -0.08 4.09
C THR A 153 -7.11 1.27 3.67
N ALA A 154 -5.92 1.32 3.08
CA ALA A 154 -5.32 2.58 2.62
C ALA A 154 -6.21 3.30 1.60
N LEU A 155 -6.70 2.57 0.60
CA LEU A 155 -7.59 3.09 -0.44
C LEU A 155 -8.92 3.57 0.15
N HIS A 156 -9.54 2.77 1.00
CA HIS A 156 -10.79 3.12 1.66
C HIS A 156 -10.64 4.37 2.55
N ARG A 157 -9.56 4.47 3.33
CA ARG A 157 -9.27 5.65 4.16
C ARG A 157 -9.07 6.89 3.32
N ILE A 158 -8.41 6.78 2.16
CA ILE A 158 -8.27 7.91 1.24
C ILE A 158 -9.63 8.38 0.76
N TRP A 159 -10.47 7.46 0.29
CA TRP A 159 -11.83 7.77 -0.13
C TRP A 159 -12.65 8.42 0.99
N GLU A 160 -12.59 7.88 2.21
CA GLU A 160 -13.34 8.42 3.35
C GLU A 160 -12.89 9.85 3.68
N VAL A 161 -11.58 10.09 3.76
CA VAL A 161 -11.02 11.41 4.06
C VAL A 161 -11.38 12.43 2.97
N THR A 162 -11.38 12.05 1.69
CA THR A 162 -11.64 12.98 0.60
C THR A 162 -13.13 13.18 0.33
N GLU A 163 -13.92 12.11 0.26
CA GLU A 163 -15.32 12.14 -0.17
C GLU A 163 -16.29 12.32 0.99
N TYR A 164 -16.04 11.67 2.13
CA TYR A 164 -16.96 11.73 3.28
C TYR A 164 -16.68 12.94 4.18
N TRP A 165 -15.40 13.19 4.50
CA TRP A 165 -15.00 14.29 5.38
C TRP A 165 -14.69 15.61 4.63
N GLY A 166 -14.60 15.57 3.30
CA GLY A 166 -14.28 16.75 2.48
C GLY A 166 -12.88 17.33 2.74
N HIS A 167 -11.96 16.52 3.26
CA HIS A 167 -10.59 16.95 3.51
C HIS A 167 -9.73 16.94 2.25
N ARG A 168 -8.58 17.61 2.31
CA ARG A 168 -7.64 17.67 1.18
C ARG A 168 -6.86 16.37 1.04
N ILE A 169 -6.59 15.98 -0.20
CA ILE A 169 -5.63 14.91 -0.56
C ILE A 169 -4.24 15.19 0.02
N GLY A 170 -3.47 14.13 0.26
CA GLY A 170 -2.11 14.22 0.79
C GLY A 170 -1.98 13.64 2.21
N THR A 171 -0.74 13.50 2.66
CA THR A 171 -0.41 12.81 3.92
C THR A 171 -0.97 13.52 5.15
N LYS A 172 -1.20 14.84 5.06
CA LYS A 172 -1.79 15.63 6.15
C LYS A 172 -3.17 15.14 6.58
N GLY A 173 -3.95 14.55 5.66
CA GLY A 173 -5.26 13.97 5.98
C GLY A 173 -5.20 12.78 6.95
N PHE A 174 -4.02 12.18 7.14
CA PHE A 174 -3.81 10.98 7.96
C PHE A 174 -2.87 11.23 9.15
N MET A 175 -2.39 12.45 9.33
CA MET A 175 -1.59 12.83 10.51
C MET A 175 -2.55 13.05 11.69
N LYS A 176 -2.46 12.17 12.69
CA LYS A 176 -3.11 12.32 14.00
C LYS A 176 -2.32 13.27 14.90
#